data_AF-A0A7C6YQT5-F1
#
_entry.id   AF-A0A7C6YQT5-F1
#
_cell.length_a   1.000
_cell.length_b   1.000
_cell.length_c   1.000
_cell.angle_alpha   90.00
_cell.angle_beta   90.00
_cell.angle_gamma   90.00
#
_symmetry.space_group_name_H-M   'P 1'
#
loop_
_entity.id
_entity.type
_entity.pdbx_description
1 polymer ?
#
loop_
_entity_poly.entity_id
_entity_poly.type
_entity_poly.pdbx_seq_one_letter_code
_entity_poly.pdbx_strand_id
1 'polypeptide(L)'
;MLKKLGIVTIALMLILQTASGFALAADNSNQYTVQSKVIVQAAQNWNYRYEYLTSEQLDSLLNVLGKSYFRWNEITDVKITLKDYTQDGVLDIAIVYTDIYNNKYLDIYTVRGNNTVKVFSGVGNKLDLGGKTFSISNIKYDGRYFYETYTYQWSQQKGTFLRIGYGKTYIRDYNSDYDDYYERPVKPINKDERISTVRAFLNARLNGKMDLATRYLSKSYKDTVSERELKNIVPYGKVTAIDIFESRRGDWVAVVMKDTWGKNHVFKFVPVEEKNEFGKYKISNIIEIPEAK
;
A
#
# COMPACT_ATOMS: atom_id res chain seq x y z
N MET A 1 16.70 -67.69 8.56
CA MET A 1 15.70 -66.89 7.81
C MET A 1 15.30 -65.61 8.55
N LEU A 2 15.14 -65.63 9.88
CA LEU A 2 14.80 -64.45 10.71
C LEU A 2 15.73 -63.24 10.55
N LYS A 3 17.06 -63.43 10.44
CA LYS A 3 18.01 -62.31 10.22
C LYS A 3 17.80 -61.59 8.88
N LYS A 4 17.47 -62.32 7.81
CA LYS A 4 17.19 -61.73 6.48
C LYS A 4 15.84 -61.00 6.49
N LEU A 5 14.85 -61.53 7.20
CA LEU A 5 13.56 -60.88 7.38
C LEU A 5 13.69 -59.55 8.14
N GLY A 6 14.46 -59.54 9.24
CA GLY A 6 14.68 -58.32 10.04
C GLY A 6 15.38 -57.21 9.27
N ILE A 7 16.35 -57.53 8.42
CA ILE A 7 17.03 -56.54 7.57
C ILE A 7 16.05 -55.95 6.54
N VAL A 8 15.20 -56.79 5.94
CA VAL A 8 14.18 -56.32 4.99
C VAL A 8 13.16 -55.43 5.68
N THR A 9 12.72 -55.77 6.90
CA THR A 9 11.78 -54.94 7.67
C THR A 9 12.38 -53.58 8.05
N ILE A 10 13.64 -53.55 8.49
CA ILE A 10 14.33 -52.28 8.82
C ILE A 10 14.52 -51.42 7.57
N ALA A 11 14.89 -52.02 6.44
CA ALA A 11 15.02 -51.31 5.18
C ALA A 11 13.67 -50.73 4.71
N LEU A 12 12.58 -51.49 4.83
CA LEU A 12 11.23 -51.03 4.52
C LEU A 12 10.79 -49.88 5.44
N MET A 13 11.08 -49.94 6.73
CA MET A 13 10.78 -48.86 7.66
C MET A 13 11.56 -47.58 7.33
N LEU A 14 12.83 -47.69 6.96
CA LEU A 14 13.66 -46.55 6.53
C LEU A 14 13.16 -45.93 5.22
N ILE A 15 12.78 -46.76 4.24
CA ILE A 15 12.18 -46.31 2.98
C ILE A 15 10.83 -45.63 3.22
N LEU A 16 9.99 -46.18 4.11
CA LEU A 16 8.72 -45.57 4.50
C LEU A 16 8.94 -44.23 5.23
N GLN A 17 9.89 -44.13 6.15
CA GLN A 17 10.20 -42.88 6.87
C GLN A 17 10.73 -41.80 5.93
N THR A 18 11.65 -42.16 5.02
CA THR A 18 12.17 -41.22 4.01
C THR A 18 11.09 -40.79 3.02
N ALA A 19 10.29 -41.73 2.50
CA ALA A 19 9.16 -41.42 1.62
C ALA A 19 8.10 -40.54 2.31
N SER A 20 7.86 -40.74 3.62
CA SER A 20 6.98 -39.88 4.42
C SER A 20 7.55 -38.47 4.58
N GLY A 21 8.87 -38.35 4.80
CA GLY A 21 9.57 -37.08 4.85
C GLY A 21 9.54 -36.33 3.50
N PHE A 22 9.71 -37.03 2.39
CA PHE A 22 9.57 -36.45 1.05
C PHE A 22 8.12 -36.10 0.72
N ALA A 23 7.13 -36.90 1.13
CA ALA A 23 5.72 -36.56 0.98
C ALA A 23 5.34 -35.32 1.79
N LEU A 24 5.85 -35.16 3.02
CA LEU A 24 5.65 -33.97 3.84
C LEU A 24 6.41 -32.73 3.32
N ALA A 25 7.59 -32.92 2.73
CA ALA A 25 8.35 -31.83 2.11
C ALA A 25 7.82 -31.44 0.72
N ALA A 26 7.14 -32.35 0.02
CA ALA A 26 6.49 -32.13 -1.27
C ALA A 26 5.02 -31.67 -1.12
N ASP A 27 4.39 -31.89 0.04
CA ASP A 27 3.11 -31.28 0.38
C ASP A 27 3.32 -29.80 0.66
N ASN A 28 3.38 -29.02 -0.42
CA ASN A 28 3.52 -27.57 -0.47
C ASN A 28 2.24 -26.86 0.02
N SER A 29 1.58 -27.47 1.00
CA SER A 29 0.37 -27.00 1.64
C SER A 29 0.74 -25.76 2.46
N ASN A 30 0.33 -24.60 1.96
CA ASN A 30 0.46 -23.31 2.65
C ASN A 30 -0.06 -23.39 4.10
N GLN A 31 -1.01 -24.29 4.35
CA GLN A 31 -1.56 -24.57 5.67
C GLN A 31 -0.52 -25.14 6.64
N TYR A 32 0.30 -26.13 6.25
CA TYR A 32 1.36 -26.66 7.13
C TYR A 32 2.45 -25.63 7.40
N THR A 33 2.84 -24.83 6.40
CA THR A 33 3.82 -23.75 6.56
C THR A 33 3.33 -22.66 7.52
N VAL A 34 2.07 -22.27 7.41
CA VAL A 34 1.44 -21.32 8.35
C VAL A 34 1.33 -21.92 9.74
N GLN A 35 0.78 -23.13 9.88
CA GLN A 35 0.59 -23.78 11.18
C GLN A 35 1.92 -24.01 11.89
N SER A 36 2.96 -24.47 11.20
CA SER A 36 4.30 -24.64 11.77
C SER A 36 4.92 -23.31 12.22
N LYS A 37 4.80 -22.23 11.42
CA LYS A 37 5.24 -20.88 11.84
C LYS A 37 4.43 -20.37 13.03
N VAL A 38 3.12 -20.66 13.12
CA VAL A 38 2.29 -20.33 14.29
C VAL A 38 2.78 -21.06 15.52
N ILE A 39 2.95 -22.37 15.44
CA ILE A 39 3.45 -23.17 16.55
C ILE A 39 4.83 -22.67 16.99
N VAL A 40 5.74 -22.44 16.04
CA VAL A 40 7.10 -21.98 16.33
C VAL A 40 7.10 -20.58 16.93
N GLN A 41 6.38 -19.60 16.39
CA GLN A 41 6.38 -18.22 16.94
C GLN A 41 5.57 -18.09 18.23
N ALA A 42 4.48 -18.85 18.38
CA ALA A 42 3.75 -18.94 19.65
C ALA A 42 4.60 -19.61 20.74
N ALA A 43 5.45 -20.59 20.37
CA ALA A 43 6.38 -21.23 21.29
C ALA A 43 7.68 -20.43 21.53
N GLN A 44 8.20 -19.70 20.53
CA GLN A 44 9.49 -19.00 20.57
C GLN A 44 9.45 -17.59 21.17
N ASN A 45 8.28 -16.99 21.39
CA ASN A 45 8.13 -15.79 22.25
C ASN A 45 8.41 -16.07 23.75
N TRP A 46 9.25 -17.07 24.01
CA TRP A 46 9.61 -17.69 25.28
C TRP A 46 10.31 -16.76 26.27
N ASN A 47 10.69 -15.54 25.86
CA ASN A 47 11.65 -14.71 26.59
C ASN A 47 11.13 -13.34 27.07
N TYR A 48 9.84 -13.03 26.89
CA TYR A 48 9.24 -11.84 27.50
C TYR A 48 7.90 -12.20 28.13
N ARG A 49 7.81 -11.97 29.44
CA ARG A 49 6.63 -12.09 30.32
C ARG A 49 5.32 -11.93 29.54
N TYR A 50 4.46 -12.95 29.51
CA TYR A 50 2.98 -12.94 29.54
C TYR A 50 2.45 -14.34 29.18
N GLU A 51 1.21 -14.63 29.61
CA GLU A 51 0.56 -15.94 29.74
C GLU A 51 0.57 -16.80 28.46
N TYR A 52 0.90 -18.08 28.64
CA TYR A 52 1.02 -19.07 27.57
C TYR A 52 -0.35 -19.50 27.04
N LEU A 53 -0.46 -19.77 25.73
CA LEU A 53 -1.59 -20.54 25.22
C LEU A 53 -1.50 -21.98 25.76
N THR A 54 -2.58 -22.48 26.36
CA THR A 54 -2.66 -23.91 26.72
C THR A 54 -2.68 -24.77 25.45
N SER A 55 -2.38 -26.06 25.61
CA SER A 55 -2.49 -27.02 24.49
C SER A 55 -3.88 -27.01 23.87
N GLU A 56 -4.96 -26.88 24.68
CA GLU A 56 -6.32 -26.79 24.13
C GLU A 56 -6.56 -25.50 23.35
N GLN A 57 -6.02 -24.36 23.82
CA GLN A 57 -6.14 -23.08 23.13
C GLN A 57 -5.37 -23.08 21.79
N LEU A 58 -4.19 -23.71 21.77
CA LEU A 58 -3.41 -23.92 20.56
C LEU A 58 -4.14 -24.84 19.58
N ASP A 59 -4.71 -25.96 20.03
CA ASP A 59 -5.51 -26.85 19.19
C ASP A 59 -6.74 -26.14 18.63
N SER A 60 -7.41 -25.33 19.46
CA SER A 60 -8.55 -24.51 19.05
C SER A 60 -8.14 -23.50 17.97
N LEU A 61 -7.01 -22.81 18.14
CA LEU A 61 -6.45 -21.91 17.13
C LEU A 61 -6.14 -22.66 15.82
N LEU A 62 -5.43 -23.79 15.89
CA LEU A 62 -5.07 -24.58 14.71
C LEU A 62 -6.30 -25.09 13.96
N ASN A 63 -7.37 -25.46 14.66
CA ASN A 63 -8.64 -25.85 14.07
C ASN A 63 -9.31 -24.68 13.33
N VAL A 64 -9.35 -23.48 13.94
CA VAL A 64 -9.90 -22.28 13.28
C VAL A 64 -9.04 -21.86 12.08
N LEU A 65 -7.72 -21.97 12.18
CA LEU A 65 -6.79 -21.71 11.07
C LEU A 65 -6.97 -22.71 9.93
N GLY A 66 -7.19 -23.99 10.24
CA GLY A 66 -7.45 -25.02 9.23
C GLY A 66 -8.73 -24.79 8.43
N LYS A 67 -9.64 -23.94 8.91
CA LYS A 67 -10.86 -23.50 8.21
C LYS A 67 -10.69 -22.17 7.47
N SER A 68 -9.52 -21.52 7.58
CA SER A 68 -9.28 -20.17 7.07
C SER A 68 -8.72 -20.17 5.63
N TYR A 69 -8.54 -18.98 5.06
CA TYR A 69 -8.23 -18.70 3.64
C TYR A 69 -6.93 -19.36 3.11
N PHE A 70 -6.09 -19.91 3.99
CA PHE A 70 -4.80 -20.55 3.69
C PHE A 70 -4.89 -21.75 2.73
N ARG A 71 -6.09 -22.25 2.48
CA ARG A 71 -6.30 -23.43 1.63
C ARG A 71 -6.20 -23.14 0.13
N TRP A 72 -6.40 -21.90 -0.28
CA TRP A 72 -6.66 -21.57 -1.70
C TRP A 72 -5.60 -20.68 -2.35
N ASN A 73 -4.77 -19.99 -1.55
CA ASN A 73 -3.79 -19.04 -2.05
C ASN A 73 -2.37 -19.48 -1.67
N GLU A 74 -1.44 -19.32 -2.60
CA GLU A 74 0.00 -19.48 -2.34
C GLU A 74 0.49 -18.37 -1.42
N ILE A 75 1.08 -18.76 -0.28
CA ILE A 75 1.53 -17.86 0.78
C ILE A 75 3.05 -17.74 0.72
N THR A 76 3.54 -16.51 0.57
CA THR A 76 4.97 -16.21 0.47
C THR A 76 5.58 -15.82 1.82
N ASP A 77 4.79 -15.19 2.70
CA ASP A 77 5.25 -14.76 4.02
C ASP A 77 4.14 -14.85 5.08
N VAL A 78 4.54 -15.09 6.33
CA VAL A 78 3.66 -15.17 7.50
C VAL A 78 4.36 -14.52 8.70
N LYS A 79 3.68 -13.57 9.34
CA LYS A 79 4.09 -12.88 10.56
C LYS A 79 3.00 -12.95 11.61
N ILE A 80 3.39 -13.21 12.85
CA ILE A 80 2.45 -13.29 13.97
C ILE A 80 2.82 -12.25 15.02
N THR A 81 1.82 -11.69 15.67
CA THR A 81 2.00 -10.68 16.71
C THR A 81 0.96 -10.91 17.80
N LEU A 82 1.42 -10.93 19.05
CA LEU A 82 0.59 -11.07 20.23
C LEU A 82 0.41 -9.70 20.89
N LYS A 83 -0.81 -9.18 20.91
CA LYS A 83 -1.16 -7.86 21.48
C LYS A 83 -2.62 -7.86 21.93
N ASP A 84 -2.93 -7.12 22.99
CA ASP A 84 -4.30 -6.88 23.44
C ASP A 84 -4.99 -5.84 22.54
N TYR A 85 -5.58 -6.29 21.42
CA TYR A 85 -6.32 -5.44 20.49
C TYR A 85 -7.78 -5.26 20.93
N THR A 86 -8.37 -6.26 21.59
CA THR A 86 -9.71 -6.20 22.19
C THR A 86 -9.75 -5.33 23.44
N GLN A 87 -8.61 -4.94 24.01
CA GLN A 87 -8.50 -4.12 25.21
C GLN A 87 -9.24 -4.74 26.41
N ASP A 88 -9.22 -6.08 26.51
CA ASP A 88 -9.79 -6.83 27.63
C ASP A 88 -8.73 -7.33 28.63
N GLY A 89 -7.46 -7.00 28.39
CA GLY A 89 -6.34 -7.40 29.22
C GLY A 89 -5.74 -8.75 28.85
N VAL A 90 -6.31 -9.47 27.87
CA VAL A 90 -5.80 -10.74 27.34
C VAL A 90 -5.14 -10.49 25.98
N LEU A 91 -4.07 -11.22 25.68
CA LEU A 91 -3.39 -11.08 24.39
C LEU A 91 -4.23 -11.72 23.27
N ASP A 92 -4.46 -10.96 22.21
CA ASP A 92 -4.98 -11.47 20.95
C ASP A 92 -3.84 -11.90 20.02
N ILE A 93 -4.19 -12.77 19.08
CA ILE A 93 -3.29 -13.34 18.09
C ILE A 93 -3.59 -12.69 16.74
N ALA A 94 -2.72 -11.78 16.30
CA ALA A 94 -2.79 -11.21 14.97
C ALA A 94 -1.86 -11.98 14.02
N ILE A 95 -2.44 -12.53 12.96
CA ILE A 95 -1.71 -13.26 11.92
C ILE A 95 -1.78 -12.44 10.64
N VAL A 96 -0.62 -12.04 10.16
CA VAL A 96 -0.43 -11.41 8.86
C VAL A 96 0.16 -12.40 7.89
N TYR A 97 -0.46 -12.58 6.74
CA TYR A 97 0.10 -13.40 5.67
C TYR A 97 0.09 -12.65 4.35
N THR A 98 1.11 -12.91 3.54
CA THR A 98 1.29 -12.30 2.23
C THR A 98 1.12 -13.38 1.16
N ASP A 99 0.27 -13.13 0.16
CA ASP A 99 0.14 -14.03 -0.98
C ASP A 99 1.20 -13.75 -2.06
N ILE A 100 1.23 -14.57 -3.12
CA ILE A 100 2.12 -14.39 -4.27
C ILE A 100 1.88 -13.08 -5.06
N TYR A 101 0.72 -12.44 -4.87
CA TYR A 101 0.40 -11.14 -5.47
C TYR A 101 0.73 -9.98 -4.53
N ASN A 102 1.44 -10.25 -3.42
CA ASN A 102 1.81 -9.29 -2.39
C ASN A 102 0.60 -8.64 -1.68
N ASN A 103 -0.58 -9.27 -1.72
CA ASN A 103 -1.70 -8.86 -0.87
C ASN A 103 -1.42 -9.32 0.56
N LYS A 104 -1.62 -8.42 1.51
CA LYS A 104 -1.43 -8.69 2.93
C LYS A 104 -2.78 -8.85 3.59
N TYR A 105 -2.99 -10.02 4.16
CA TYR A 105 -4.20 -10.37 4.90
C TYR A 105 -3.92 -10.29 6.39
N LEU A 106 -4.90 -9.84 7.15
CA LEU A 106 -4.86 -9.77 8.61
C LEU A 106 -6.06 -10.50 9.17
N ASP A 107 -5.80 -11.56 9.93
CA ASP A 107 -6.78 -12.20 10.79
C ASP A 107 -6.38 -11.96 12.26
N ILE A 108 -7.34 -11.52 13.09
CA ILE A 108 -7.13 -11.35 14.53
C ILE A 108 -8.04 -12.33 15.26
N TYR A 109 -7.45 -13.10 16.18
CA TYR A 109 -8.12 -14.08 17.00
C TYR A 109 -8.01 -13.70 18.47
N THR A 110 -9.12 -13.84 19.19
CA THR A 110 -9.17 -13.69 20.64
C THR A 110 -9.37 -15.06 21.29
N VAL A 111 -8.84 -15.24 22.49
CA VAL A 111 -8.97 -16.49 23.25
C VAL A 111 -9.95 -16.27 24.39
N ARG A 112 -10.99 -17.10 24.45
CA ARG A 112 -12.04 -17.07 25.47
C ARG A 112 -12.15 -18.43 26.13
N GLY A 113 -11.55 -18.57 27.31
CA GLY A 113 -11.36 -19.89 27.94
C GLY A 113 -10.49 -20.78 27.03
N ASN A 114 -10.97 -21.97 26.68
CA ASN A 114 -10.27 -22.89 25.78
C ASN A 114 -10.61 -22.69 24.29
N ASN A 115 -11.45 -21.69 23.97
CA ASN A 115 -11.92 -21.45 22.62
C ASN A 115 -11.22 -20.25 21.99
N THR A 116 -10.75 -20.43 20.76
CA THR A 116 -10.21 -19.35 19.93
C THR A 116 -11.27 -18.88 18.95
N VAL A 117 -11.50 -17.57 18.86
CA VAL A 117 -12.53 -16.97 17.99
C VAL A 117 -11.89 -15.92 17.10
N LYS A 118 -12.16 -15.98 15.79
CA LYS A 118 -11.76 -14.91 14.87
C LYS A 118 -12.65 -13.69 15.07
N VAL A 119 -12.06 -12.56 15.45
CA VAL A 119 -12.75 -11.29 15.72
C VAL A 119 -12.56 -10.27 14.61
N PHE A 120 -11.58 -10.47 13.73
CA PHE A 120 -11.37 -9.64 12.56
C PHE A 120 -10.77 -10.45 11.41
N SER A 121 -11.12 -10.04 10.19
CA SER A 121 -10.49 -10.52 8.96
C SER A 121 -10.52 -9.38 7.94
N GLY A 122 -9.38 -9.10 7.31
CA GLY A 122 -9.26 -8.03 6.33
C GLY A 122 -8.07 -8.22 5.40
N VAL A 123 -8.07 -7.48 4.29
CA VAL A 123 -7.02 -7.53 3.26
C VAL A 123 -6.66 -6.12 2.80
N GLY A 124 -5.38 -5.90 2.53
CA GLY A 124 -4.91 -4.70 1.85
C GLY A 124 -3.50 -4.81 1.30
N ASN A 125 -3.07 -3.80 0.56
CA ASN A 125 -1.71 -3.71 0.03
C ASN A 125 -0.67 -3.43 1.12
N LYS A 126 -1.07 -2.70 2.17
CA LYS A 126 -0.21 -2.39 3.32
C LYS A 126 -0.97 -2.56 4.61
N LEU A 127 -0.30 -3.13 5.60
CA LEU A 127 -0.80 -3.30 6.97
C LEU A 127 0.18 -2.64 7.94
N ASP A 128 -0.36 -1.92 8.91
CA ASP A 128 0.40 -1.38 10.04
C ASP A 128 -0.26 -1.83 11.35
N LEU A 129 0.52 -2.51 12.19
CA LEU A 129 0.08 -3.10 13.45
C LEU A 129 0.55 -2.22 14.61
N GLY A 130 -0.29 -1.28 15.02
CA GLY A 130 -0.08 -0.41 16.17
C GLY A 130 -0.22 -1.12 17.51
N GLY A 131 -0.25 -0.35 18.60
CA GLY A 131 -0.38 -0.89 19.96
C GLY A 131 -1.79 -1.42 20.25
N LYS A 132 -2.80 -0.55 20.12
CA LYS A 132 -4.23 -0.85 20.36
C LYS A 132 -5.09 -0.77 19.09
N THR A 133 -4.46 -0.44 17.97
CA THR A 133 -5.11 -0.17 16.69
C THR A 133 -4.29 -0.81 15.58
N PHE A 134 -4.90 -0.97 14.42
CA PHE A 134 -4.21 -1.34 13.21
C PHE A 134 -4.78 -0.57 12.02
N SER A 135 -3.99 -0.44 10.97
CA SER A 135 -4.41 0.23 9.74
C SER A 135 -4.26 -0.69 8.54
N ILE A 136 -5.26 -0.64 7.66
CA ILE A 136 -5.25 -1.34 6.37
C ILE A 136 -5.26 -0.28 5.29
N SER A 137 -4.28 -0.34 4.40
CA SER A 137 -4.17 0.57 3.26
C SER A 137 -4.33 -0.17 1.95
N ASN A 138 -5.16 0.37 1.07
CA ASN A 138 -5.35 -0.12 -0.28
C ASN A 138 -4.91 0.94 -1.27
N ILE A 139 -4.30 0.51 -2.37
CA ILE A 139 -3.97 1.40 -3.47
C ILE A 139 -5.25 1.71 -4.25
N LYS A 140 -5.54 2.99 -4.41
CA LYS A 140 -6.65 3.53 -5.20
C LYS A 140 -6.14 4.52 -6.24
N TYR A 141 -7.02 4.87 -7.17
CA TYR A 141 -6.70 5.81 -8.25
C TYR A 141 -7.87 6.75 -8.50
N ASP A 142 -7.61 8.05 -8.48
CA ASP A 142 -8.56 9.13 -8.78
C ASP A 142 -8.00 10.15 -9.79
N GLY A 143 -6.96 9.77 -10.52
CA GLY A 143 -6.08 10.67 -11.27
C GLY A 143 -4.63 10.57 -10.78
N ARG A 144 -4.44 10.10 -9.54
CA ARG A 144 -3.14 9.71 -8.97
C ARG A 144 -3.30 8.45 -8.14
N TYR A 145 -2.21 7.70 -8.01
CA TYR A 145 -2.19 6.61 -7.05
C TYR A 145 -2.11 7.15 -5.63
N PHE A 146 -2.95 6.63 -4.75
CA PHE A 146 -2.92 6.95 -3.33
C PHE A 146 -3.20 5.72 -2.49
N TYR A 147 -2.65 5.69 -1.29
CA TYR A 147 -3.06 4.78 -0.24
C TYR A 147 -4.33 5.33 0.42
N GLU A 148 -5.43 4.63 0.20
CA GLU A 148 -6.64 4.76 1.00
C GLU A 148 -6.47 3.91 2.25
N THR A 149 -6.35 4.55 3.40
CA THR A 149 -6.02 3.92 4.68
C THR A 149 -7.21 4.02 5.62
N TYR A 150 -7.62 2.88 6.18
CA TYR A 150 -8.60 2.83 7.26
C TYR A 150 -7.92 2.31 8.53
N THR A 151 -8.11 3.04 9.63
CA THR A 151 -7.62 2.64 10.96
C THR A 151 -8.76 2.05 11.77
N TYR A 152 -8.49 0.94 12.43
CA TYR A 152 -9.44 0.16 13.19
C TYR A 152 -9.07 0.10 14.66
N GLN A 153 -10.08 0.15 15.52
CA GLN A 153 -9.95 -0.03 16.96
C GLN A 153 -11.14 -0.85 17.49
N TRP A 154 -10.90 -1.67 18.50
CA TRP A 154 -11.96 -2.43 19.15
C TRP A 154 -12.95 -1.52 19.88
N SER A 155 -14.24 -1.77 19.68
CA SER A 155 -15.30 -1.15 20.44
C SER A 155 -15.87 -2.14 21.45
N GLN A 156 -15.63 -1.92 22.74
CA GLN A 156 -16.19 -2.73 23.82
C GLN A 156 -17.73 -2.78 23.78
N GLN A 157 -18.37 -1.65 23.44
CA GLN A 157 -19.83 -1.57 23.35
C GLN A 157 -20.40 -2.42 22.22
N LYS A 158 -19.72 -2.49 21.07
CA LYS A 158 -20.21 -3.23 19.89
C LYS A 158 -19.62 -4.63 19.75
N GLY A 159 -18.62 -4.98 20.56
CA GLY A 159 -17.92 -6.27 20.48
C GLY A 159 -17.28 -6.51 19.11
N THR A 160 -16.80 -5.46 18.45
CA THR A 160 -16.21 -5.55 17.10
C THR A 160 -15.24 -4.40 16.83
N PHE A 161 -14.38 -4.56 15.82
CA PHE A 161 -13.50 -3.49 15.34
C PHE A 161 -14.28 -2.48 14.51
N LEU A 162 -14.16 -1.20 14.87
CA LEU A 162 -14.74 -0.10 14.12
C LEU A 162 -13.66 0.67 13.36
N ARG A 163 -14.02 1.17 12.18
CA ARG A 163 -13.22 2.17 11.48
C ARG A 163 -13.29 3.48 12.25
N ILE A 164 -12.16 3.92 12.78
CA ILE A 164 -12.04 5.16 13.57
C ILE A 164 -11.22 6.24 12.86
N GLY A 165 -10.48 5.86 11.81
CA GLY A 165 -9.64 6.77 11.06
C GLY A 165 -9.74 6.51 9.57
N TYR A 166 -9.60 7.60 8.80
CA TYR A 166 -9.47 7.59 7.35
C TYR A 166 -8.28 8.46 6.97
N GLY A 167 -7.40 7.93 6.13
CA GLY A 167 -6.24 8.64 5.60
C GLY A 167 -6.13 8.44 4.10
N LYS A 168 -5.80 9.52 3.39
CA LYS A 168 -5.50 9.51 1.96
C LYS A 168 -4.08 10.02 1.77
N THR A 169 -3.17 9.14 1.39
CA THR A 169 -1.75 9.50 1.20
C THR A 169 -1.34 9.21 -0.23
N TYR A 170 -1.02 10.26 -1.00
CA TYR A 170 -0.60 10.10 -2.38
C TYR A 170 0.76 9.40 -2.48
N ILE A 171 0.86 8.48 -3.44
CA ILE A 171 2.10 7.75 -3.75
C ILE A 171 2.93 8.64 -4.67
N ARG A 172 4.17 8.94 -4.26
CA ARG A 172 5.08 9.78 -5.05
C ARG A 172 5.35 9.13 -6.41
N ASP A 173 5.40 9.93 -7.47
CA ASP A 173 5.83 9.46 -8.79
C ASP A 173 7.24 8.87 -8.69
N TYR A 174 7.35 7.54 -8.83
CA TYR A 174 8.61 6.79 -8.72
C TYR A 174 9.45 6.93 -9.99
N ASN A 175 10.74 7.25 -9.81
CA ASN A 175 11.75 7.23 -10.86
C ASN A 175 12.19 5.77 -11.12
N SER A 176 12.18 5.31 -12.36
CA SER A 176 12.27 3.89 -12.75
C SER A 176 13.61 3.21 -12.44
N ASP A 177 14.63 3.97 -12.07
CA ASP A 177 16.01 3.53 -12.18
C ASP A 177 16.62 3.02 -10.86
N TYR A 178 15.93 3.16 -9.73
CA TYR A 178 16.56 2.92 -8.41
C TYR A 178 15.75 2.16 -7.36
N ASP A 179 14.44 1.90 -7.56
CA ASP A 179 13.61 1.31 -6.50
C ASP A 179 13.04 -0.07 -6.87
N ASP A 180 13.00 -0.91 -5.83
CA ASP A 180 12.76 -2.34 -5.83
C ASP A 180 11.48 -2.77 -6.59
N TYR A 181 11.55 -3.90 -7.27
CA TYR A 181 10.56 -4.35 -8.25
C TYR A 181 9.18 -4.69 -7.62
N TYR A 182 9.10 -4.84 -6.30
CA TYR A 182 7.99 -5.50 -5.60
C TYR A 182 6.98 -4.56 -4.91
N GLU A 183 7.22 -3.25 -4.86
CA GLU A 183 6.26 -2.25 -4.36
C GLU A 183 5.53 -1.51 -5.48
N ARG A 184 5.53 -2.07 -6.69
CA ARG A 184 4.94 -1.41 -7.87
C ARG A 184 3.41 -1.54 -7.86
N PRO A 185 2.64 -0.45 -7.80
CA PRO A 185 1.33 -0.47 -8.43
C PRO A 185 1.54 -0.78 -9.92
N VAL A 186 0.80 -1.74 -10.46
CA VAL A 186 0.76 -2.02 -11.90
C VAL A 186 0.46 -0.68 -12.59
N LYS A 187 1.45 -0.09 -13.27
CA LYS A 187 1.28 1.18 -13.99
C LYS A 187 0.28 0.98 -15.13
N PRO A 188 -0.73 1.86 -15.24
CA PRO A 188 -1.02 2.52 -16.49
C PRO A 188 -0.67 3.99 -16.31
N ILE A 189 0.24 4.45 -17.17
CA ILE A 189 0.50 5.87 -17.38
C ILE A 189 -0.78 6.45 -18.01
N ASN A 190 -1.76 6.85 -17.19
CA ASN A 190 -2.71 7.87 -17.59
C ASN A 190 -2.29 9.15 -16.88
N LYS A 191 -1.42 9.92 -17.55
CA LYS A 191 -1.00 11.23 -17.06
C LYS A 191 -2.28 12.08 -16.94
N ASP A 192 -2.61 12.52 -15.73
CA ASP A 192 -3.71 13.46 -15.51
C ASP A 192 -3.65 14.57 -16.57
N GLU A 193 -4.74 14.77 -17.31
CA GLU A 193 -4.76 15.66 -18.45
C GLU A 193 -4.48 17.11 -18.02
N ARG A 194 -4.82 17.50 -16.79
CA ARG A 194 -4.49 18.81 -16.20
C ARG A 194 -2.97 18.99 -16.10
N ILE A 195 -2.28 17.97 -15.58
CA ILE A 195 -0.81 17.94 -15.50
C ILE A 195 -0.20 17.91 -16.90
N SER A 196 -0.78 17.12 -17.81
CA SER A 196 -0.30 17.02 -19.19
C SER A 196 -0.40 18.35 -19.93
N THR A 197 -1.50 19.09 -19.76
CA THR A 197 -1.68 20.45 -20.28
C THR A 197 -0.62 21.40 -19.74
N VAL A 198 -0.37 21.40 -18.42
CA VAL A 198 0.64 22.29 -17.82
C VAL A 198 2.06 21.90 -18.26
N ARG A 199 2.39 20.61 -18.35
CA ARG A 199 3.68 20.16 -18.90
C ARG A 199 3.85 20.59 -20.36
N ALA A 200 2.81 20.46 -21.18
CA ALA A 200 2.87 20.85 -22.58
C ALA A 200 3.02 22.36 -22.76
N PHE A 201 2.29 23.16 -21.97
CA PHE A 201 2.45 24.61 -21.87
C PHE A 201 3.90 24.99 -21.51
N LEU A 202 4.41 24.45 -20.40
CA LEU A 202 5.77 24.75 -19.91
C LEU A 202 6.84 24.34 -20.93
N ASN A 203 6.71 23.16 -21.53
CA ASN A 203 7.65 22.69 -22.54
C ASN A 203 7.65 23.61 -23.77
N ALA A 204 6.48 24.02 -24.27
CA ALA A 204 6.39 24.97 -25.36
C ALA A 204 6.98 26.34 -24.98
N ARG A 205 6.61 26.88 -23.82
CA ARG A 205 7.08 28.17 -23.31
C ARG A 205 8.60 28.21 -23.10
N LEU A 206 9.18 27.19 -22.46
CA LEU A 206 10.60 27.14 -22.15
C LEU A 206 11.47 26.92 -23.39
N ASN A 207 10.95 26.25 -24.42
CA ASN A 207 11.62 26.13 -25.72
C ASN A 207 11.34 27.30 -26.68
N GLY A 208 10.75 28.40 -26.20
CA GLY A 208 10.50 29.59 -27.01
C GLY A 208 9.36 29.46 -28.03
N LYS A 209 8.59 28.37 -28.01
CA LYS A 209 7.45 28.11 -28.91
C LYS A 209 6.18 28.78 -28.38
N MET A 210 6.13 30.11 -28.37
CA MET A 210 5.03 30.88 -27.76
C MET A 210 3.67 30.62 -28.42
N ASP A 211 3.61 30.51 -29.74
CA ASP A 211 2.38 30.18 -30.49
C ASP A 211 1.78 28.83 -30.08
N LEU A 212 2.62 27.89 -29.66
CA LEU A 212 2.17 26.60 -29.14
C LEU A 212 1.77 26.70 -27.66
N ALA A 213 2.51 27.47 -26.87
CA ALA A 213 2.20 27.68 -25.46
C ALA A 213 0.82 28.32 -25.27
N THR A 214 0.48 29.34 -26.06
CA THR A 214 -0.81 30.05 -25.97
C THR A 214 -2.01 29.14 -26.30
N ARG A 215 -1.82 28.04 -27.03
CA ARG A 215 -2.89 27.04 -27.32
C ARG A 215 -3.34 26.24 -26.09
N TYR A 216 -2.52 26.22 -25.03
CA TYR A 216 -2.85 25.58 -23.76
C TYR A 216 -3.49 26.52 -22.73
N LEU A 217 -3.58 27.82 -23.04
CA LEU A 217 -4.30 28.80 -22.21
C LEU A 217 -5.80 28.80 -22.55
N SER A 218 -6.64 29.19 -21.58
CA SER A 218 -8.08 29.37 -21.81
C SER A 218 -8.31 30.55 -22.73
N LYS A 219 -9.47 30.61 -23.39
CA LYS A 219 -9.84 31.77 -24.20
C LYS A 219 -9.82 33.06 -23.39
N SER A 220 -10.44 33.03 -22.21
CA SER A 220 -10.50 34.19 -21.30
C SER A 220 -9.13 34.69 -20.87
N TYR A 221 -8.17 33.80 -20.60
CA TYR A 221 -6.86 34.20 -20.13
C TYR A 221 -6.02 34.80 -21.26
N LYS A 222 -6.10 34.25 -22.47
CA LYS A 222 -5.44 34.81 -23.67
C LYS A 222 -5.84 36.25 -23.95
N ASP A 223 -7.09 36.59 -23.71
CA ASP A 223 -7.59 37.96 -23.91
C ASP A 223 -7.03 38.95 -22.88
N THR A 224 -6.51 38.44 -21.76
CA THR A 224 -5.99 39.26 -20.64
C THR A 224 -4.48 39.28 -20.49
N VAL A 225 -3.76 38.35 -21.12
CA VAL A 225 -2.31 38.20 -20.94
C VAL A 225 -1.58 38.22 -22.28
N SER A 226 -0.70 39.19 -22.45
CA SER A 226 0.18 39.29 -23.62
C SER A 226 1.30 38.26 -23.58
N GLU A 227 1.90 37.95 -24.73
CA GLU A 227 3.08 37.08 -24.80
C GLU A 227 4.26 37.59 -23.95
N ARG A 228 4.41 38.91 -23.87
CA ARG A 228 5.45 39.56 -23.06
C ARG A 228 5.20 39.32 -21.57
N GLU A 229 3.94 39.44 -21.13
CA GLU A 229 3.56 39.16 -19.74
C GLU A 229 3.72 37.67 -19.41
N LEU A 230 3.31 36.75 -20.29
CA LEU A 230 3.55 35.32 -20.11
C LEU A 230 5.04 34.98 -19.96
N LYS A 231 5.91 35.69 -20.67
CA LYS A 231 7.36 35.51 -20.54
C LYS A 231 7.88 35.92 -19.17
N ASN A 232 7.29 36.97 -18.59
CA ASN A 232 7.64 37.48 -17.28
C ASN A 232 7.03 36.66 -16.14
N ILE A 233 5.80 36.14 -16.31
CA ILE A 233 5.10 35.34 -15.30
C ILE A 233 5.76 33.98 -15.10
N VAL A 234 6.20 33.33 -16.18
CA VAL A 234 6.98 32.09 -16.09
C VAL A 234 8.37 32.37 -16.64
N PRO A 235 9.27 32.93 -15.81
CA PRO A 235 10.64 33.16 -16.21
C PRO A 235 11.37 31.81 -16.36
N TYR A 236 12.44 31.85 -17.15
CA TYR A 236 13.40 30.78 -17.42
C TYR A 236 13.66 29.82 -16.25
N GLY A 237 14.01 28.57 -16.56
CA GLY A 237 14.42 27.60 -15.54
C GLY A 237 14.12 26.16 -15.93
N LYS A 238 14.38 25.24 -15.00
CA LYS A 238 14.09 23.80 -15.14
C LYS A 238 12.94 23.42 -14.23
N VAL A 239 11.92 22.77 -14.79
CA VAL A 239 10.85 22.15 -13.99
C VAL A 239 11.45 21.01 -13.16
N THR A 240 11.40 21.13 -11.84
CA THR A 240 11.94 20.12 -10.91
C THR A 240 10.84 19.24 -10.31
N ALA A 241 9.64 19.80 -10.14
CA ALA A 241 8.45 19.05 -9.73
C ALA A 241 7.19 19.66 -10.34
N ILE A 242 6.18 18.84 -10.56
CA ILE A 242 4.84 19.27 -10.95
C ILE A 242 3.83 18.36 -10.30
N ASP A 243 2.85 18.95 -9.65
CA ASP A 243 1.88 18.25 -8.83
C ASP A 243 0.50 18.88 -8.92
N ILE A 244 -0.57 18.16 -8.58
CA ILE A 244 -1.93 18.69 -8.50
C ILE A 244 -2.36 18.80 -7.04
N PHE A 245 -2.92 19.96 -6.73
CA PHE A 245 -3.56 20.26 -5.47
C PHE A 245 -5.05 20.37 -5.72
N GLU A 246 -5.77 19.35 -5.29
CA GLU A 246 -7.23 19.34 -5.30
C GLU A 246 -7.75 20.06 -4.06
N SER A 247 -8.69 20.98 -4.24
CA SER A 247 -9.23 21.80 -3.16
C SER A 247 -10.72 22.01 -3.35
N ARG A 248 -11.45 22.15 -2.24
CA ARG A 248 -12.86 22.60 -2.26
C ARG A 248 -13.06 23.94 -2.98
N ARG A 249 -11.98 24.72 -3.17
CA ARG A 249 -11.98 26.03 -3.86
C ARG A 249 -11.51 25.94 -5.32
N GLY A 250 -11.41 24.73 -5.88
CA GLY A 250 -10.95 24.47 -7.24
C GLY A 250 -9.55 23.87 -7.29
N ASP A 251 -9.35 22.96 -8.23
CA ASP A 251 -8.08 22.27 -8.43
C ASP A 251 -7.04 23.20 -9.04
N TRP A 252 -5.79 23.01 -8.67
CA TRP A 252 -4.67 23.72 -9.29
C TRP A 252 -3.45 22.85 -9.40
N VAL A 253 -2.67 23.06 -10.44
CA VAL A 253 -1.41 22.36 -10.67
C VAL A 253 -0.28 23.23 -10.13
N ALA A 254 0.41 22.74 -9.10
CA ALA A 254 1.60 23.36 -8.54
C ALA A 254 2.83 22.91 -9.33
N VAL A 255 3.70 23.84 -9.69
CA VAL A 255 4.95 23.56 -10.39
C VAL A 255 6.08 24.18 -9.61
N VAL A 256 7.10 23.38 -9.30
CA VAL A 256 8.35 23.91 -8.76
C VAL A 256 9.34 24.00 -9.92
N MET A 257 9.90 25.19 -10.11
CA MET A 257 10.94 25.47 -11.09
C MET A 257 12.19 25.94 -10.37
N LYS A 258 13.35 25.51 -10.87
CA LYS A 258 14.64 26.00 -10.42
C LYS A 258 15.19 26.98 -11.45
N ASP A 259 15.47 28.21 -11.03
CA ASP A 259 16.03 29.23 -11.89
C ASP A 259 17.52 28.96 -12.22
N THR A 260 18.13 29.83 -13.02
CA THR A 260 19.54 29.73 -13.40
C THR A 260 20.52 29.95 -12.24
N TRP A 261 20.08 30.55 -11.14
CA TRP A 261 20.87 30.76 -9.92
C TRP A 261 20.64 29.65 -8.88
N GLY A 262 19.80 28.67 -9.19
CA GLY A 262 19.50 27.54 -8.33
C GLY A 262 18.40 27.80 -7.29
N LYS A 263 17.69 28.94 -7.35
CA LYS A 263 16.56 29.25 -6.47
C LYS A 263 15.30 28.52 -6.93
N ASN A 264 14.51 28.04 -5.97
CA ASN A 264 13.22 27.40 -6.25
C ASN A 264 12.11 28.46 -6.32
N HIS A 265 11.27 28.36 -7.34
CA HIS A 265 10.07 29.16 -7.57
C HIS A 265 8.87 28.22 -7.64
N VAL A 266 7.77 28.59 -6.99
CA VAL A 266 6.54 27.81 -6.98
C VAL A 266 5.49 28.53 -7.79
N PHE A 267 4.93 27.87 -8.80
CA PHE A 267 3.88 28.42 -9.64
C PHE A 267 2.59 27.63 -9.45
N LYS A 268 1.49 28.35 -9.35
CA LYS A 268 0.12 27.82 -9.37
C LYS A 268 -0.48 28.03 -10.75
N PHE A 269 -0.86 26.93 -11.39
CA PHE A 269 -1.60 26.90 -12.64
C PHE A 269 -3.05 26.49 -12.36
N VAL A 270 -4.02 27.26 -12.83
CA VAL A 270 -5.45 26.98 -12.60
C VAL A 270 -6.06 26.33 -13.84
N PRO A 271 -6.25 24.98 -13.88
CA PRO A 271 -6.93 24.31 -14.97
C PRO A 271 -8.42 24.63 -14.98
N VAL A 272 -8.99 24.80 -16.18
CA VAL A 272 -10.42 24.90 -16.44
C VAL A 272 -10.81 23.95 -17.56
N GLU A 273 -12.02 23.41 -17.52
CA GLU A 273 -12.54 22.60 -18.62
C GLU A 273 -12.90 23.50 -19.80
N GLU A 274 -12.12 23.40 -20.89
CA GLU A 274 -12.35 24.09 -22.15
C GLU A 274 -11.80 23.18 -23.26
N LYS A 275 -12.66 22.29 -23.75
CA LYS A 275 -12.26 21.22 -24.67
C LYS A 275 -11.98 21.74 -26.08
N ASN A 276 -10.83 21.39 -26.62
CA ASN A 276 -10.50 21.56 -28.04
C ASN A 276 -9.55 20.46 -28.55
N GLU A 277 -9.00 20.62 -29.76
CA GLU A 277 -8.06 19.67 -30.38
C GLU A 277 -6.75 19.46 -29.60
N PHE A 278 -6.43 20.32 -28.62
CA PHE A 278 -5.25 20.22 -27.75
C PHE A 278 -5.56 19.69 -26.34
N GLY A 279 -6.77 19.19 -26.10
CA GLY A 279 -7.17 18.54 -24.83
C GLY A 279 -8.43 19.14 -24.19
N LYS A 280 -8.90 18.48 -23.12
CA LYS A 280 -10.07 18.84 -22.31
C LYS A 280 -9.82 20.06 -21.40
N TYR A 281 -8.60 20.25 -20.92
CA TYR A 281 -8.26 21.29 -19.95
C TYR A 281 -7.39 22.39 -20.55
N LYS A 282 -7.61 23.62 -20.05
CA LYS A 282 -6.83 24.83 -20.35
C LYS A 282 -6.39 25.54 -19.08
N ILE A 283 -5.36 26.38 -19.19
CA ILE A 283 -4.86 27.18 -18.08
C ILE A 283 -5.56 28.54 -18.08
N SER A 284 -6.36 28.79 -17.05
CA SER A 284 -7.10 30.05 -16.87
C SER A 284 -6.34 31.12 -16.10
N ASN A 285 -5.31 30.73 -15.35
CA ASN A 285 -4.49 31.65 -14.58
C ASN A 285 -3.14 31.01 -14.22
N ILE A 286 -2.09 31.82 -14.13
CA ILE A 286 -0.75 31.42 -13.68
C ILE A 286 -0.28 32.43 -12.65
N ILE A 287 0.03 31.96 -11.44
CA ILE A 287 0.44 32.81 -10.33
C ILE A 287 1.74 32.26 -9.75
N GLU A 288 2.77 33.09 -9.65
CA GLU A 288 3.94 32.76 -8.82
C GLU A 288 3.58 32.93 -7.35
N ILE A 289 3.78 31.89 -6.55
CA ILE A 289 3.60 31.92 -5.10
C ILE A 289 4.92 32.39 -4.48
N PRO A 290 4.95 33.56 -3.82
CA PRO A 290 6.16 34.04 -3.17
C PRO A 290 6.55 33.11 -2.02
N GLU A 291 7.85 33.00 -1.79
CA GLU A 291 8.41 32.29 -0.65
C GLU A 291 7.84 32.87 0.66
N ALA A 292 7.37 31.99 1.55
CA ALA A 292 6.91 32.41 2.87
C ALA A 292 8.11 32.99 3.63
N LYS A 293 7.98 34.24 4.07
CA LYS A 293 8.94 34.92 4.94
C LYS A 293 8.67 34.58 6.40
#